data_AF-A0A5J6MUT0-F1
#
_entry.id   AF-A0A5J6MUT0-F1
#
_cell.length_a   1.000
_cell.length_b   1.000
_cell.length_c   1.000
_cell.angle_alpha   90.00
_cell.angle_beta   90.00
_cell.angle_gamma   90.00
#
_symmetry.space_group_name_H-M   'P 1'
#
loop_
_entity.id
_entity.type
_entity.pdbx_description
1 polymer ?
#
loop_
_entity_poly.entity_id
_entity_poly.type
_entity_poly.pdbx_seq_one_letter_code
_entity_poly.pdbx_strand_id
1 'polypeptide(L)'
;MSPLTKTQALDRHALVMAIWLALGLVAVMLFDYGSDGGGWIATLSAFGAVLAAFIGHIIVNAVYDTGFSRRELALGLVIYAGALVACGLAALLVPGFGARNFLPLSLGFGGLFAAVVFYMITHFGVRRSFEAFDVIGDFGTDGPDRNSRQERR
;
A
#
# COMPACT_ATOMS: atom_id res chain seq x y z
N MET A 1 19.41 10.69 9.18
CA MET A 1 19.41 9.35 8.55
C MET A 1 20.67 9.20 7.74
N SER A 2 21.56 8.31 8.15
CA SER A 2 22.75 7.98 7.36
C SER A 2 22.33 7.12 6.16
N PRO A 3 22.84 7.37 4.95
CA PRO A 3 22.48 6.57 3.78
C PRO A 3 22.89 5.11 4.00
N LEU A 4 21.99 4.17 3.69
CA LEU A 4 22.28 2.74 3.77
C LEU A 4 23.49 2.38 2.88
N THR A 5 24.31 1.46 3.36
CA THR A 5 25.30 0.82 2.49
C THR A 5 24.58 -0.03 1.43
N LYS A 6 25.25 -0.30 0.30
CA LYS A 6 24.68 -1.12 -0.79
C LYS A 6 24.20 -2.49 -0.30
N THR A 7 24.96 -3.11 0.62
CA THR A 7 24.62 -4.41 1.20
C THR A 7 23.35 -4.32 2.05
N GLN A 8 23.25 -3.32 2.94
CA GLN A 8 22.05 -3.14 3.77
C GLN A 8 20.80 -2.82 2.94
N ALA A 9 20.95 -2.06 1.86
CA ALA A 9 19.83 -1.81 0.94
C ALA A 9 19.34 -3.09 0.26
N LEU A 10 20.28 -3.98 -0.13
CA LEU A 10 19.95 -5.28 -0.70
C LEU A 10 19.28 -6.21 0.32
N ASP A 11 19.81 -6.27 1.54
CA ASP A 11 19.27 -7.09 2.63
C ASP A 11 17.85 -6.65 3.01
N ARG A 12 17.62 -5.33 3.13
CA ARG A 12 16.28 -4.76 3.34
C ARG A 12 15.33 -5.24 2.25
N HIS A 13 15.73 -5.07 0.98
CA HIS A 13 14.87 -5.43 -0.15
C HIS A 13 14.56 -6.93 -0.19
N ALA A 14 15.58 -7.78 -0.02
CA ALA A 14 15.41 -9.23 0.00
C ALA A 14 14.47 -9.67 1.13
N LEU A 15 14.60 -9.08 2.32
CA LEU A 15 13.74 -9.39 3.47
C LEU A 15 12.29 -8.98 3.23
N VAL A 16 12.06 -7.78 2.68
CA VAL A 16 10.71 -7.32 2.28
C VAL A 16 10.12 -8.31 1.26
N MET A 17 10.87 -8.68 0.23
CA MET A 17 10.40 -9.62 -0.79
C MET A 17 10.10 -11.00 -0.22
N ALA A 18 10.92 -11.52 0.70
CA ALA A 18 10.70 -12.81 1.34
C ALA A 18 9.40 -12.81 2.17
N ILE A 19 9.14 -11.74 2.94
CA ILE A 19 7.92 -11.57 3.73
C ILE A 19 6.70 -11.56 2.81
N TRP A 20 6.71 -10.72 1.77
CA TRP A 20 5.58 -10.58 0.85
C TRP A 20 5.33 -11.85 0.04
N LEU A 21 6.37 -12.56 -0.38
CA LEU A 21 6.21 -13.79 -1.13
C LEU A 21 5.64 -14.92 -0.27
N ALA A 22 6.15 -15.10 0.95
CA ALA A 22 5.67 -16.14 1.86
C ALA A 22 4.22 -15.87 2.31
N LEU A 23 3.94 -14.67 2.84
CA LEU A 23 2.60 -14.34 3.33
C LEU A 23 1.61 -14.06 2.21
N GLY A 24 2.08 -13.57 1.07
CA GLY A 24 1.25 -13.41 -0.13
C GLY A 24 0.77 -14.75 -0.67
N LEU A 25 1.64 -15.78 -0.70
CA LEU A 25 1.23 -17.12 -1.09
C LEU A 25 0.18 -17.69 -0.13
N VAL A 26 0.39 -17.55 1.18
CA VAL A 26 -0.59 -17.95 2.21
C VAL A 26 -1.92 -17.23 2.01
N ALA A 27 -1.89 -15.92 1.75
CA ALA A 27 -3.09 -15.13 1.49
C ALA A 27 -3.85 -15.64 0.25
N VAL A 28 -3.16 -15.93 -0.85
CA VAL A 28 -3.77 -16.47 -2.08
C VAL A 28 -4.44 -17.81 -1.80
N MET A 29 -3.77 -18.73 -1.11
CA MET A 29 -4.35 -20.04 -0.74
C MET A 29 -5.59 -19.88 0.14
N LEU A 30 -5.59 -18.94 1.07
CA LEU A 30 -6.73 -18.67 1.95
C LEU A 30 -7.90 -17.99 1.21
N PHE A 31 -7.62 -17.11 0.23
CA PHE A 31 -8.65 -16.52 -0.62
C PHE A 31 -9.32 -17.56 -1.52
N ASP A 32 -8.52 -18.44 -2.12
CA ASP A 32 -9.01 -19.56 -2.93
C ASP A 32 -9.88 -20.50 -2.09
N TYR A 33 -9.34 -20.98 -0.97
CA TYR A 33 -10.07 -21.83 -0.03
C TYR A 33 -11.34 -21.17 0.52
N GLY A 34 -11.29 -19.88 0.84
CA GLY A 34 -12.44 -19.11 1.32
C GLY A 34 -13.57 -18.99 0.30
N SER A 35 -13.22 -18.97 -1.00
CA SER A 35 -14.19 -18.90 -2.10
C SER A 35 -14.95 -20.22 -2.28
N ASP A 36 -14.28 -21.36 -2.10
CA ASP A 36 -14.85 -22.67 -2.43
C ASP A 36 -15.41 -23.45 -1.23
N GLY A 37 -14.94 -23.21 0.00
CA GLY A 37 -15.45 -23.97 1.16
C GLY A 37 -15.11 -23.45 2.55
N GLY A 38 -14.02 -22.69 2.70
CA GLY A 38 -13.57 -22.14 3.99
C GLY A 38 -14.44 -21.01 4.54
N GLY A 39 -15.28 -20.40 3.68
CA GLY A 39 -16.20 -19.34 4.06
C GLY A 39 -15.50 -18.06 4.56
N TRP A 40 -16.27 -17.22 5.25
CA TRP A 40 -15.85 -15.87 5.62
C TRP A 40 -14.62 -15.81 6.55
N ILE A 41 -14.41 -16.84 7.39
CA ILE A 41 -13.25 -16.91 8.30
C ILE A 41 -11.95 -17.08 7.51
N ALA A 42 -11.95 -17.96 6.49
CA ALA A 42 -10.79 -18.14 5.63
C ALA A 42 -10.48 -16.86 4.83
N THR A 43 -11.51 -16.19 4.31
CA THR A 43 -11.35 -14.89 3.63
C THR A 43 -10.75 -13.82 4.57
N LEU A 44 -11.24 -13.71 5.81
CA LEU A 44 -10.67 -12.78 6.79
C LEU A 44 -9.24 -13.15 7.18
N SER A 45 -8.93 -14.44 7.26
CA SER A 45 -7.58 -14.93 7.54
C SER A 45 -6.61 -14.58 6.40
N ALA A 46 -7.08 -14.59 5.15
CA ALA A 46 -6.32 -14.12 3.99
C ALA A 46 -5.95 -12.63 4.13
N PHE A 47 -6.92 -11.78 4.50
CA PHE A 47 -6.62 -10.37 4.84
C PHE A 47 -5.69 -10.23 6.04
N GLY A 48 -5.82 -11.10 7.04
CA GLY A 48 -4.89 -11.18 8.17
C GLY A 48 -3.46 -11.46 7.74
N ALA A 49 -3.25 -12.36 6.78
CA ALA A 49 -1.93 -12.64 6.20
C ALA A 49 -1.36 -11.43 5.44
N VAL A 50 -2.19 -10.73 4.66
CA VAL A 50 -1.78 -9.47 3.99
C VAL A 50 -1.41 -8.40 5.00
N LEU A 51 -2.20 -8.24 6.07
CA LEU A 51 -1.92 -7.29 7.15
C LEU A 51 -0.62 -7.65 7.90
N ALA A 52 -0.38 -8.94 8.16
CA ALA A 52 0.87 -9.40 8.74
C ALA A 52 2.09 -9.10 7.84
N ALA A 53 1.95 -9.22 6.52
CA ALA A 53 2.99 -8.86 5.56
C ALA A 53 3.29 -7.35 5.58
N PHE A 54 2.23 -6.54 5.66
CA PHE A 54 2.36 -5.10 5.80
C PHE A 54 3.06 -4.69 7.10
N ILE A 55 2.67 -5.28 8.24
CA ILE A 55 3.33 -5.05 9.54
C ILE A 55 4.80 -5.49 9.47
N GLY A 56 5.09 -6.66 8.87
CA GLY A 56 6.45 -7.13 8.65
C GLY A 56 7.29 -6.12 7.86
N HIS A 57 6.74 -5.56 6.78
CA HIS A 57 7.41 -4.50 6.01
C HIS A 57 7.67 -3.26 6.87
N ILE A 58 6.72 -2.82 7.72
CA ILE A 58 6.94 -1.71 8.65
C ILE A 58 8.09 -2.01 9.62
N ILE A 59 8.15 -3.22 10.18
CA ILE A 59 9.23 -3.64 11.09
C ILE A 59 10.57 -3.60 10.37
N VAL A 60 10.65 -4.11 9.14
CA VAL A 60 11.88 -4.03 8.32
C VAL A 60 12.28 -2.57 8.10
N ASN A 61 11.33 -1.72 7.75
CA ASN A 61 11.58 -0.29 7.58
C ASN A 61 12.15 0.34 8.86
N ALA A 62 11.59 0.02 10.02
CA ALA A 62 12.08 0.49 11.31
C ALA A 62 13.50 -0.02 11.64
N VAL A 63 13.80 -1.31 11.38
CA VAL A 63 15.12 -1.91 11.63
C VAL A 63 16.21 -1.26 10.78
N TYR A 64 15.91 -0.91 9.53
CA TYR A 64 16.86 -0.27 8.63
C TYR A 64 16.81 1.27 8.65
N ASP A 65 16.05 1.89 9.55
CA ASP A 65 15.81 3.34 9.61
C ASP A 65 15.42 3.94 8.24
N THR A 66 14.47 3.27 7.58
CA THR A 66 13.95 3.64 6.25
C THR A 66 12.43 3.83 6.28
N GLY A 67 11.91 4.51 5.26
CA GLY A 67 10.47 4.57 4.98
C GLY A 67 10.10 3.79 3.72
N PHE A 68 8.81 3.80 3.38
CA PHE A 68 8.35 3.30 2.09
C PHE A 68 8.85 4.20 0.95
N SER A 69 9.43 3.59 -0.08
CA SER A 69 9.81 4.28 -1.31
C SER A 69 8.57 4.64 -2.14
N ARG A 70 8.70 5.63 -3.03
CA ARG A 70 7.62 6.00 -3.96
C ARG A 70 7.13 4.82 -4.81
N ARG A 71 8.05 3.92 -5.20
CA ARG A 71 7.71 2.73 -5.99
C ARG A 71 6.91 1.72 -5.18
N GLU A 72 7.29 1.47 -3.93
CA GLU A 72 6.56 0.58 -3.03
C GLU A 72 5.15 1.13 -2.72
N LEU A 73 5.03 2.42 -2.48
CA LEU A 73 3.73 3.09 -2.28
C LEU A 73 2.85 3.00 -3.54
N ALA A 74 3.41 3.32 -4.70
CA ALA A 74 2.69 3.25 -5.97
C ALA A 74 2.22 1.82 -6.26
N LEU A 75 3.08 0.82 -6.04
CA LEU A 75 2.73 -0.59 -6.21
C LEU A 75 1.60 -1.00 -5.25
N GLY A 76 1.70 -0.65 -3.97
CA GLY A 76 0.67 -0.95 -2.98
C GLY A 76 -0.68 -0.33 -3.34
N LEU A 77 -0.68 0.93 -3.80
CA LEU A 77 -1.89 1.63 -4.22
C LEU A 77 -2.51 0.99 -5.47
N VAL A 78 -1.70 0.67 -6.48
CA VAL A 78 -2.17 0.02 -7.73
C VAL A 78 -2.77 -1.36 -7.43
N ILE A 79 -2.11 -2.16 -6.60
CA ILE A 79 -2.62 -3.49 -6.20
C ILE A 79 -3.93 -3.34 -5.43
N TYR A 80 -4.00 -2.42 -4.46
CA TYR A 80 -5.20 -2.19 -3.67
C TYR A 80 -6.38 -1.71 -4.53
N ALA A 81 -6.16 -0.72 -5.40
CA ALA A 81 -7.17 -0.22 -6.32
C ALA A 81 -7.61 -1.30 -7.31
N GLY A 82 -6.66 -2.07 -7.86
CA GLY A 82 -6.94 -3.20 -8.74
C GLY A 82 -7.80 -4.27 -8.05
N ALA A 83 -7.51 -4.57 -6.78
CA ALA A 83 -8.30 -5.52 -5.99
C ALA A 83 -9.72 -5.02 -5.72
N LEU A 84 -9.91 -3.73 -5.43
CA LEU A 84 -11.24 -3.13 -5.29
C LEU A 84 -12.03 -3.15 -6.60
N VAL A 85 -11.40 -2.82 -7.72
CA VAL A 85 -12.02 -2.90 -9.05
C VAL A 85 -12.39 -4.34 -9.37
N ALA A 86 -11.50 -5.30 -9.15
CA ALA A 86 -11.78 -6.72 -9.35
C ALA A 86 -12.94 -7.21 -8.47
N CYS A 87 -13.00 -6.78 -7.20
CA CYS A 87 -14.11 -7.06 -6.31
C CYS A 87 -15.43 -6.46 -6.82
N GLY A 88 -15.41 -5.21 -7.30
CA GLY A 88 -16.57 -4.56 -7.89
C GLY A 88 -17.07 -5.27 -9.15
N LEU A 89 -16.16 -5.66 -10.04
CA LEU A 89 -16.47 -6.46 -11.22
C LEU A 89 -17.04 -7.83 -10.83
N ALA A 90 -16.45 -8.52 -9.85
CA ALA A 90 -16.97 -9.80 -9.36
C ALA A 90 -18.39 -9.64 -8.79
N ALA A 91 -18.67 -8.57 -8.05
CA ALA A 91 -20.02 -8.29 -7.54
C ALA A 91 -21.06 -8.04 -8.65
N LEU A 92 -20.64 -7.50 -9.79
CA LEU A 92 -21.52 -7.23 -10.95
C LEU A 92 -21.68 -8.44 -11.87
N LEU A 93 -20.61 -9.22 -12.06
CA LEU A 93 -20.53 -10.27 -13.08
C LEU A 93 -20.81 -11.67 -12.53
N VAL A 94 -20.62 -11.90 -11.23
CA VAL A 94 -20.79 -13.22 -10.59
C VAL A 94 -22.06 -13.23 -9.75
N PRO A 95 -23.09 -14.01 -10.15
CA PRO A 95 -24.34 -14.11 -9.41
C PRO A 95 -24.12 -14.53 -7.94
N GLY A 96 -24.75 -13.82 -7.01
CA GLY A 96 -24.67 -14.13 -5.58
C GLY A 96 -23.34 -13.78 -4.89
N PHE A 97 -22.33 -13.29 -5.62
CA PHE A 97 -21.03 -12.94 -5.06
C PHE A 97 -21.15 -11.85 -3.98
N GLY A 98 -21.88 -10.78 -4.27
CA GLY A 98 -22.09 -9.67 -3.33
C GLY A 98 -22.71 -10.15 -2.01
N ALA A 99 -23.82 -10.88 -2.07
CA ALA A 99 -24.52 -11.36 -0.87
C ALA A 99 -23.64 -12.24 0.02
N ARG A 100 -22.76 -13.08 -0.58
CA ARG A 100 -21.89 -14.00 0.16
C ARG A 100 -20.62 -13.34 0.71
N ASN A 101 -20.05 -12.38 -0.03
CA ASN A 101 -18.71 -11.86 0.25
C ASN A 101 -18.68 -10.41 0.72
N PHE A 102 -19.81 -9.69 0.73
CA PHE A 102 -19.86 -8.28 1.11
C PHE A 102 -19.21 -8.03 2.47
N LEU A 103 -19.67 -8.71 3.53
CA LEU A 103 -19.17 -8.49 4.88
C LEU A 103 -17.67 -8.79 5.05
N PRO A 104 -17.15 -9.99 4.69
CA PRO A 104 -15.72 -10.28 4.85
C PRO A 104 -14.83 -9.40 3.98
N LEU A 105 -15.25 -9.06 2.75
CA LEU A 105 -14.45 -8.19 1.88
C LEU A 105 -14.47 -6.74 2.36
N SER A 106 -15.62 -6.21 2.79
CA SER A 106 -15.70 -4.85 3.35
C SER A 106 -14.86 -4.70 4.61
N LEU A 107 -14.91 -5.68 5.51
CA LEU A 107 -14.07 -5.70 6.72
C LEU A 107 -12.59 -5.82 6.37
N GLY A 108 -12.24 -6.69 5.41
CA GLY A 108 -10.87 -6.88 4.95
C GLY A 108 -10.26 -5.63 4.30
N PHE A 109 -10.91 -5.10 3.27
CA PHE A 109 -10.46 -3.89 2.58
C PHE A 109 -10.47 -2.67 3.50
N GLY A 110 -11.57 -2.47 4.25
CA GLY A 110 -11.67 -1.39 5.22
C GLY A 110 -10.60 -1.47 6.30
N GLY A 111 -10.31 -2.67 6.80
CA GLY A 111 -9.25 -2.93 7.78
C GLY A 111 -7.85 -2.64 7.22
N LEU A 112 -7.55 -3.08 5.99
CA LEU A 112 -6.28 -2.75 5.33
C LEU A 112 -6.12 -1.23 5.13
N PHE A 113 -7.16 -0.56 4.64
CA PHE A 113 -7.14 0.90 4.49
C PHE A 113 -6.92 1.60 5.83
N ALA A 114 -7.64 1.19 6.87
CA ALA A 114 -7.49 1.73 8.21
C ALA A 114 -6.06 1.52 8.77
N ALA A 115 -5.45 0.34 8.53
CA ALA A 115 -4.09 0.07 8.94
C ALA A 115 -3.06 0.97 8.23
N VAL A 116 -3.24 1.22 6.94
CA VAL A 116 -2.38 2.15 6.18
C VAL A 116 -2.54 3.58 6.71
N VAL A 117 -3.79 4.04 6.91
CA VAL A 117 -4.06 5.37 7.48
C VAL A 117 -3.46 5.51 8.88
N PHE A 118 -3.62 4.49 9.73
CA PHE A 118 -3.02 4.46 11.06
C PHE A 118 -1.49 4.55 11.01
N TYR A 119 -0.85 3.81 10.09
CA TYR A 119 0.58 3.93 9.86
C TYR A 119 0.96 5.35 9.42
N MET A 120 0.23 5.95 8.47
CA MET A 120 0.53 7.31 8.02
C MET A 120 0.43 8.34 9.15
N ILE A 121 -0.61 8.24 9.97
CA ILE A 121 -0.82 9.14 11.11
C ILE A 121 0.30 8.99 12.14
N THR A 122 0.64 7.76 12.51
CA THR A 122 1.66 7.49 13.55
C THR A 122 3.08 7.83 13.09
N HIS A 123 3.39 7.60 11.81
CA HIS A 123 4.73 7.80 11.28
C HIS A 123 5.00 9.24 10.85
N PHE A 124 4.07 9.90 10.15
CA PHE A 124 4.28 11.27 9.63
C PHE A 124 3.64 12.34 10.52
N GLY A 125 2.64 11.99 11.33
CA GLY A 125 1.78 12.92 12.06
C GLY A 125 0.60 13.41 11.20
N VAL A 126 -0.54 13.73 11.83
CA VAL A 126 -1.80 14.16 11.16
C VAL A 126 -1.59 15.36 10.24
N ARG A 127 -0.66 16.27 10.58
CA ARG A 127 -0.44 17.53 9.87
C ARG A 127 0.39 17.36 8.58
N ARG A 128 1.41 16.49 8.57
CA ARG A 128 2.22 16.20 7.37
C ARG A 128 1.57 15.23 6.40
N SER A 129 0.60 14.43 6.84
CA SER A 129 -0.18 13.58 5.93
C SER A 129 -1.02 14.40 4.95
N PHE A 130 -1.45 15.62 5.30
CA PHE A 130 -2.15 16.53 4.37
C PHE A 130 -1.19 17.28 3.45
N GLU A 131 -0.01 17.70 3.93
CA GLU A 131 1.02 18.35 3.10
C GLU A 131 1.55 17.43 1.98
N ALA A 132 1.59 16.11 2.20
CA ALA A 132 1.96 15.14 1.15
C ALA A 132 0.93 15.03 0.01
N PHE A 133 -0.33 15.42 0.24
CA PHE A 133 -1.36 15.50 -0.80
C PHE A 133 -1.44 16.90 -1.45
N ASP A 134 -0.71 17.89 -0.93
CA ASP A 134 -0.68 19.27 -1.42
C ASP A 134 0.41 19.51 -2.49
N VAL A 135 0.64 18.51 -3.36
CA VAL A 135 1.56 18.61 -4.51
C VAL A 135 0.91 19.34 -5.71
N ILE A 136 -0.37 19.69 -5.61
CA ILE A 136 -1.10 20.38 -6.69
C ILE A 136 -0.84 21.91 -6.67
N GLY A 137 -0.23 22.46 -5.61
CA GLY A 137 0.10 23.89 -5.53
C GLY A 137 1.33 24.34 -6.35
N ASP A 138 2.21 23.42 -6.73
CA ASP A 138 3.53 23.78 -7.28
C ASP A 138 3.59 23.81 -8.83
N PHE A 139 2.48 23.47 -9.51
CA PHE A 139 2.37 23.56 -10.98
C PHE A 139 2.04 24.99 -11.50
N GLY A 140 2.06 26.01 -10.63
CA GLY A 140 1.58 27.36 -10.94
C GLY A 140 2.63 28.48 -10.94
N THR A 141 3.89 28.21 -10.55
CA THR A 141 4.91 29.27 -10.44
C THR A 141 6.22 28.95 -11.15
N ASP A 142 6.16 28.29 -12.30
CA ASP A 142 7.18 28.52 -13.33
C ASP A 142 6.89 29.87 -13.99
N GLY A 143 7.24 30.94 -13.27
CA GLY A 143 7.25 32.29 -13.81
C GLY A 143 8.26 32.34 -14.98
N PRO A 144 7.88 32.89 -16.15
CA PRO A 144 8.79 32.97 -17.28
C PRO A 144 10.03 33.82 -16.93
N ASP A 145 11.18 33.13 -16.94
CA ASP A 145 12.53 33.60 -17.21
C ASP A 145 12.78 35.12 -17.07
N ARG A 146 13.19 35.55 -15.86
CA ARG A 146 13.63 36.93 -15.60
C ARG A 146 15.08 37.21 -16.01
N ASN A 147 15.80 36.24 -16.57
CA ASN A 147 17.24 36.35 -16.85
C ASN A 147 17.61 36.91 -18.25
N SER A 148 16.63 37.27 -19.10
CA SER A 148 16.92 37.77 -20.46
C SER A 148 17.05 39.30 -20.60
N ARG A 149 17.09 40.07 -19.49
CA ARG A 149 17.10 41.55 -19.53
C ARG A 149 18.37 42.25 -19.03
N GLN A 150 19.37 41.53 -18.54
CA GLN A 150 20.58 42.16 -17.99
C GLN A 150 21.77 42.27 -18.96
N GLU A 151 21.74 41.62 -20.14
CA GLU A 151 22.85 41.71 -21.12
C GLU A 151 22.68 42.80 -22.20
N ARG A 152 21.73 43.74 -22.04
CA ARG A 152 21.56 44.86 -22.99
C ARG A 152 21.56 46.23 -22.32
N ARG A 153 22.53 46.51 -21.46
CA ARG A 153 22.85 47.88 -21.07
C ARG A 153 24.36 48.07 -20.95
#